data_AF-A0A428KTR3-F1
#
_entry.id   AF-A0A428KTR3-F1
#
_cell.length_a   1.000
_cell.length_b   1.000
_cell.length_c   1.000
_cell.angle_alpha   90.00
_cell.angle_beta   90.00
_cell.angle_gamma   90.00
#
_symmetry.space_group_name_H-M   'P 1'
#
loop_
_entity.id
_entity.type
_entity.pdbx_description
1 polymer ?
#
loop_
_entity_poly.entity_id
_entity_poly.type
_entity_poly.pdbx_seq_one_letter_code
_entity_poly.pdbx_strand_id
1 'polypeptide(L)'
;MLTGMKLQALTWGAIVLVLTAAGQARAQAAYNRWEAKPVTPRKAATTPAQRGRQVMQAKNRQDFLNQVQALHRDSLRIVASGAAMPLLQRGIGQRIKENHILPEDNQYYDYLRRTIRYPTQALRAQAEGKITMRLTINTTGQVSNLEEVENTIPAGAAGRAEMVRQVVVALRQLRFEAGPVTTEELTFGYKFL
;
A
#
# COMPACT_ATOMS: atom_id res chain seq x y z
N MET A 1 26.93 -39.99 7.76
CA MET A 1 26.79 -41.28 7.06
C MET A 1 25.37 -41.31 6.51
N LEU A 2 25.10 -40.93 5.26
CA LEU A 2 25.58 -41.53 4.00
C LEU A 2 25.31 -43.04 4.01
N THR A 3 24.20 -43.54 3.48
CA THR A 3 23.71 -43.50 2.08
C THR A 3 24.53 -44.44 1.19
N GLY A 4 24.01 -45.64 0.95
CA GLY A 4 24.56 -46.56 -0.07
C GLY A 4 24.35 -46.01 -1.49
N MET A 5 25.32 -46.25 -2.38
CA MET A 5 25.34 -45.66 -3.74
C MET A 5 25.88 -46.62 -4.80
N LYS A 6 25.19 -46.67 -5.96
CA LYS A 6 25.72 -46.91 -7.34
C LYS A 6 26.27 -48.34 -7.62
N LEU A 7 26.46 -48.82 -8.86
CA LEU A 7 26.16 -48.37 -10.25
C LEU A 7 25.53 -49.62 -11.00
N GLN A 8 25.51 -49.98 -12.30
CA GLN A 8 25.87 -49.52 -13.67
C GLN A 8 25.00 -50.39 -14.64
N ALA A 9 24.25 -49.93 -15.65
CA ALA A 9 24.51 -49.18 -16.90
C ALA A 9 25.23 -49.98 -18.04
N LEU A 10 24.58 -50.10 -19.22
CA LEU A 10 25.02 -50.34 -20.64
C LEU A 10 23.77 -50.87 -21.44
N THR A 11 23.21 -50.25 -22.51
CA THR A 11 23.55 -50.23 -23.97
C THR A 11 23.59 -51.61 -24.65
N TRP A 12 23.02 -51.93 -25.83
CA TRP A 12 22.52 -51.20 -27.04
C TRP A 12 21.23 -51.86 -27.60
N GLY A 13 20.54 -51.46 -28.69
CA GLY A 13 20.59 -50.25 -29.56
C GLY A 13 20.71 -50.52 -31.09
N ALA A 14 19.60 -50.55 -31.88
CA ALA A 14 19.60 -50.64 -33.36
C ALA A 14 18.29 -50.10 -34.02
N ILE A 15 18.33 -49.71 -35.32
CA ILE A 15 17.23 -49.08 -36.10
C ILE A 15 17.14 -49.69 -37.51
N VAL A 16 15.93 -49.95 -38.02
CA VAL A 16 15.61 -49.98 -39.48
C VAL A 16 14.22 -49.39 -39.72
N LEU A 17 14.05 -48.65 -40.82
CA LEU A 17 12.77 -48.07 -41.29
C LEU A 17 12.62 -48.40 -42.78
N VAL A 18 11.44 -48.87 -43.21
CA VAL A 18 11.11 -49.12 -44.63
C VAL A 18 9.72 -48.61 -44.96
N LEU A 19 9.60 -47.90 -46.07
CA LEU A 19 8.36 -47.45 -46.70
C LEU A 19 8.12 -48.25 -47.99
N THR A 20 6.87 -48.52 -48.34
CA THR A 20 6.41 -48.76 -49.73
C THR A 20 4.88 -48.60 -49.80
N ALA A 21 4.32 -48.48 -51.00
CA ALA A 21 3.06 -47.77 -51.20
C ALA A 21 2.04 -48.45 -52.14
N ALA A 22 0.81 -47.93 -52.06
CA ALA A 22 -0.27 -47.97 -53.05
C ALA A 22 -1.02 -49.28 -53.31
N GLY A 23 -2.35 -49.15 -53.37
CA GLY A 23 -3.33 -50.14 -53.83
C GLY A 23 -4.73 -49.57 -53.65
N GLN A 24 -5.51 -49.43 -54.74
CA GLN A 24 -6.77 -48.67 -54.72
C GLN A 24 -8.04 -49.51 -54.74
N ALA A 25 -9.07 -48.95 -54.11
CA ALA A 25 -10.49 -48.93 -54.47
C ALA A 25 -11.18 -50.20 -55.02
N ARG A 26 -12.28 -50.57 -54.36
CA ARG A 26 -13.52 -50.95 -55.06
C ARG A 26 -14.65 -50.05 -54.57
N ALA A 27 -15.43 -49.52 -55.52
CA ALA A 27 -16.54 -48.61 -55.23
C ALA A 27 -17.85 -49.38 -55.02
N GLN A 28 -18.75 -48.79 -54.21
CA GLN A 28 -20.18 -49.04 -54.29
C GLN A 28 -20.90 -47.69 -54.30
N ALA A 29 -21.91 -47.56 -55.16
CA ALA A 29 -22.54 -46.28 -55.44
C ALA A 29 -23.62 -45.92 -54.41
N ALA A 30 -23.48 -44.76 -53.78
CA ALA A 30 -24.58 -44.05 -53.14
C ALA A 30 -24.72 -42.69 -53.85
N TYR A 31 -25.89 -42.42 -54.42
CA TYR A 31 -26.16 -41.14 -55.11
C TYR A 31 -26.10 -39.96 -54.12
N ASN A 32 -25.77 -38.77 -54.63
CA ASN A 32 -25.63 -37.53 -53.85
C ASN A 32 -26.94 -37.14 -53.15
N ARG A 33 -27.15 -37.65 -51.93
CA ARG A 33 -28.20 -37.16 -51.03
C ARG A 33 -27.74 -35.81 -50.46
N TRP A 34 -28.35 -34.73 -50.96
CA TRP A 34 -28.12 -33.38 -50.44
C TRP A 34 -28.76 -33.22 -49.06
N GLU A 35 -28.12 -33.76 -48.03
CA GLU A 35 -28.46 -33.46 -46.64
C GLU A 35 -27.98 -32.04 -46.31
N ALA A 36 -28.90 -31.08 -46.45
CA ALA A 36 -28.70 -29.73 -45.95
C ALA A 36 -28.49 -29.79 -44.43
N LYS A 37 -27.24 -29.61 -43.99
CA LYS A 37 -26.92 -29.41 -42.57
C LYS A 37 -27.83 -28.29 -42.05
N PRO A 38 -28.62 -28.50 -40.98
CA PRO A 38 -29.54 -27.49 -40.49
C PRO A 38 -28.73 -26.23 -40.15
N VAL A 39 -29.16 -25.08 -40.66
CA VAL A 39 -28.50 -23.80 -40.41
C VAL A 39 -28.53 -23.57 -38.91
N THR A 40 -27.37 -23.69 -38.26
CA THR A 40 -27.27 -23.44 -36.82
C THR A 40 -27.64 -21.98 -36.56
N PRO A 41 -28.67 -21.71 -35.73
CA PRO A 41 -29.13 -20.35 -35.52
C PRO A 41 -27.98 -19.52 -34.95
N ARG A 42 -27.58 -18.48 -35.72
CA ARG A 42 -26.43 -17.63 -35.43
C ARG A 42 -26.50 -17.15 -33.98
N LYS A 43 -25.55 -17.62 -33.14
CA LYS A 43 -25.48 -17.33 -31.70
C LYS A 43 -25.81 -15.86 -31.45
N ALA A 44 -26.93 -15.62 -30.75
CA ALA A 44 -27.59 -14.32 -30.73
C ALA A 44 -26.61 -13.20 -30.34
N ALA A 45 -26.53 -12.16 -31.19
CA ALA A 45 -25.57 -11.08 -31.00
C ALA A 45 -25.90 -10.30 -29.72
N THR A 46 -24.94 -10.21 -28.80
CA THR A 46 -25.10 -9.53 -27.51
C THR A 46 -25.65 -8.11 -27.71
N THR A 47 -26.85 -7.86 -27.17
CA THR A 47 -27.54 -6.57 -27.34
C THR A 47 -26.70 -5.43 -26.76
N PRO A 48 -26.86 -4.17 -27.23
CA PRO A 48 -26.14 -3.03 -26.69
C PRO A 48 -26.28 -2.89 -25.16
N ALA A 49 -27.48 -3.15 -24.62
CA ALA A 49 -27.75 -3.13 -23.18
C ALA A 49 -27.00 -4.23 -22.40
N GLN A 50 -26.93 -5.47 -22.94
CA GLN A 50 -26.12 -6.55 -22.34
C GLN A 50 -24.63 -6.23 -22.40
N ARG A 51 -24.14 -5.67 -23.52
CA ARG A 51 -22.75 -5.19 -23.65
C ARG A 51 -22.44 -4.09 -22.62
N GLY A 52 -23.31 -3.11 -22.44
CA GLY A 52 -23.14 -2.06 -21.42
C GLY A 52 -23.02 -2.62 -20.00
N ARG A 53 -23.88 -3.59 -19.63
CA ARG A 53 -23.80 -4.28 -18.33
C ARG A 53 -22.49 -5.07 -18.17
N GLN A 54 -22.04 -5.78 -19.21
CA GLN A 54 -20.77 -6.52 -19.19
C GLN A 54 -19.55 -5.60 -19.06
N VAL A 55 -19.53 -4.47 -19.78
CA VAL A 55 -18.47 -3.46 -19.67
C VAL A 55 -18.43 -2.83 -18.27
N MET A 56 -19.59 -2.51 -17.69
CA MET A 56 -19.66 -1.97 -16.32
C MET A 56 -19.15 -2.99 -15.28
N GLN A 57 -19.53 -4.27 -15.41
CA GLN A 57 -19.02 -5.33 -14.52
C GLN A 57 -17.51 -5.54 -14.66
N ALA A 58 -16.97 -5.47 -15.88
CA ALA A 58 -15.53 -5.54 -16.13
C ALA A 58 -14.79 -4.33 -15.51
N LYS A 59 -15.33 -3.12 -15.67
CA LYS A 59 -14.77 -1.90 -15.06
C LYS A 59 -14.77 -1.98 -13.53
N ASN A 60 -15.90 -2.30 -12.91
CA ASN A 60 -16.00 -2.40 -11.44
C ASN A 60 -15.03 -3.45 -10.87
N ARG A 61 -14.81 -4.57 -11.59
CA ARG A 61 -13.80 -5.57 -11.22
C ARG A 61 -12.38 -5.00 -11.33
N GLN A 62 -12.07 -4.27 -12.38
CA GLN A 62 -10.75 -3.65 -12.55
C GLN A 62 -10.51 -2.55 -11.50
N ASP A 63 -11.50 -1.70 -11.22
CA ASP A 63 -11.42 -0.65 -10.20
C ASP A 63 -11.20 -1.25 -8.80
N PHE A 64 -11.89 -2.35 -8.46
CA PHE A 64 -11.64 -3.10 -7.22
C PHE A 64 -10.22 -3.68 -7.15
N LEU A 65 -9.73 -4.30 -8.23
CA LEU A 65 -8.35 -4.81 -8.29
C LEU A 65 -7.32 -3.67 -8.16
N ASN A 66 -7.56 -2.53 -8.79
CA ASN A 66 -6.73 -1.33 -8.67
C ASN A 66 -6.72 -0.82 -7.22
N GLN A 67 -7.87 -0.78 -6.55
CA GLN A 67 -8.01 -0.35 -5.15
C GLN A 67 -7.28 -1.31 -4.19
N VAL A 68 -7.43 -2.62 -4.36
CA VAL A 68 -6.70 -3.62 -3.56
C VAL A 68 -5.19 -3.53 -3.79
N GLN A 69 -4.75 -3.31 -5.04
CA GLN A 69 -3.33 -3.07 -5.32
C GLN A 69 -2.81 -1.76 -4.72
N ALA A 70 -3.62 -0.69 -4.70
CA ALA A 70 -3.25 0.56 -4.03
C ALA A 70 -3.08 0.34 -2.52
N LEU A 71 -4.08 -0.24 -1.85
CA LEU A 71 -4.04 -0.57 -0.41
C LEU A 71 -2.87 -1.50 -0.06
N HIS A 72 -2.55 -2.47 -0.93
CA HIS A 72 -1.39 -3.34 -0.75
C HIS A 72 -0.06 -2.59 -0.94
N ARG A 73 0.05 -1.70 -1.94
CA ARG A 73 1.23 -0.82 -2.12
C ARG A 73 1.41 0.17 -0.99
N ASP A 74 0.32 0.69 -0.41
CA ASP A 74 0.36 1.60 0.74
C ASP A 74 0.74 0.84 2.03
N SER A 75 0.20 -0.37 2.23
CA SER A 75 0.61 -1.27 3.32
C SER A 75 2.09 -1.66 3.20
N LEU A 76 2.53 -2.05 2.00
CA LEU A 76 3.94 -2.31 1.71
C LEU A 76 4.79 -1.04 1.83
N ARG A 77 4.27 0.16 1.53
CA ARG A 77 4.99 1.42 1.77
C ARG A 77 5.16 1.70 3.26
N ILE A 78 4.17 1.41 4.10
CA ILE A 78 4.28 1.56 5.56
C ILE A 78 5.32 0.59 6.16
N VAL A 79 5.47 -0.61 5.59
CA VAL A 79 6.47 -1.61 6.03
C VAL A 79 7.85 -1.37 5.40
N ALA A 80 7.91 -1.05 4.10
CA ALA A 80 9.14 -0.82 3.34
C ALA A 80 9.67 0.62 3.48
N SER A 81 8.90 1.55 4.06
CA SER A 81 9.47 2.67 4.82
C SER A 81 10.08 2.15 6.13
N GLY A 82 10.99 1.17 6.00
CA GLY A 82 11.69 0.45 7.07
C GLY A 82 12.68 1.33 7.85
N ALA A 83 12.64 2.64 7.64
CA ALA A 83 12.69 3.58 8.74
C ALA A 83 11.47 3.37 9.67
N ALA A 84 11.41 2.18 10.29
CA ALA A 84 10.63 1.98 11.51
C ALA A 84 10.99 3.12 12.44
N MET A 85 9.98 3.86 12.94
CA MET A 85 10.28 5.10 13.61
C MET A 85 11.25 4.84 14.76
N PRO A 86 12.35 5.61 14.83
CA PRO A 86 13.26 5.54 15.97
C PRO A 86 12.44 5.62 17.27
N LEU A 87 12.65 4.63 18.12
CA LEU A 87 11.82 4.41 19.31
C LEU A 87 12.12 5.53 20.32
N LEU A 88 11.20 6.47 20.46
CA LEU A 88 11.43 7.68 21.24
C LEU A 88 11.41 7.36 22.74
N GLN A 89 12.45 7.81 23.44
CA GLN A 89 12.47 7.80 24.90
C GLN A 89 11.36 8.70 25.45
N ARG A 90 10.60 8.17 26.41
CA ARG A 90 9.55 8.92 27.12
C ARG A 90 10.14 10.11 27.89
N GLY A 91 9.30 11.10 28.19
CA GLY A 91 9.68 12.35 28.82
C GLY A 91 10.33 13.37 27.87
N ILE A 92 10.34 13.12 26.55
CA ILE A 92 10.86 14.06 25.55
C ILE A 92 10.14 15.41 25.62
N GLY A 93 8.84 15.43 25.94
CA GLY A 93 8.11 16.68 26.15
C GLY A 93 8.70 17.57 27.27
N GLN A 94 9.10 16.96 28.39
CA GLN A 94 9.75 17.69 29.49
C GLN A 94 11.19 18.07 29.13
N ARG A 95 11.97 17.16 28.54
CA ARG A 95 13.35 17.46 28.08
C ARG A 95 13.42 18.66 27.14
N ILE A 96 12.47 18.76 26.19
CA ILE A 96 12.38 19.90 25.27
C ILE A 96 12.00 21.19 26.01
N LYS A 97 11.07 21.11 26.97
CA LYS A 97 10.61 22.25 27.79
C LYS A 97 11.68 22.77 28.75
N GLU A 98 12.50 21.88 29.28
CA GLU A 98 13.64 22.16 30.17
C GLU A 98 14.94 22.48 29.41
N ASN A 99 14.91 22.46 28.07
CA ASN A 99 16.07 22.64 27.18
C ASN A 99 17.20 21.60 27.43
N HIS A 100 16.86 20.43 27.98
CA HIS A 100 17.76 19.30 28.25
C HIS A 100 17.61 18.23 27.15
N ILE A 101 17.82 18.64 25.91
CA ILE A 101 17.69 17.80 24.71
C ILE A 101 18.84 16.78 24.66
N LEU A 102 18.52 15.49 24.58
CA LEU A 102 19.52 14.42 24.49
C LEU A 102 19.88 14.09 23.02
N PRO A 103 21.04 13.44 22.75
CA PRO A 103 21.42 13.03 21.40
C PRO A 103 20.38 12.18 20.68
N GLU A 104 19.62 11.37 21.42
CA GLU A 104 18.54 10.52 20.92
C GLU A 104 17.32 11.34 20.45
N ASP A 105 17.02 12.47 21.10
CA ASP A 105 15.89 13.35 20.76
C ASP A 105 16.02 13.99 19.37
N ASN A 106 17.23 14.01 18.79
CA ASN A 106 17.44 14.40 17.38
C ASN A 106 16.56 13.59 16.42
N GLN A 107 16.29 12.33 16.76
CA GLN A 107 15.48 11.41 15.94
C GLN A 107 14.02 11.86 15.83
N TYR A 108 13.47 12.49 16.87
CA TYR A 108 12.16 13.14 16.84
C TYR A 108 12.16 14.34 15.90
N TYR A 109 13.12 15.26 16.05
CA TYR A 109 13.23 16.43 15.18
C TYR A 109 13.42 16.07 13.71
N ASP A 110 14.20 15.04 13.41
CA ASP A 110 14.39 14.55 12.05
C ASP A 110 13.14 13.89 11.46
N TYR A 111 12.34 13.19 12.26
CA TYR A 111 11.01 12.75 11.82
C TYR A 111 10.09 13.93 11.51
N LEU A 112 10.04 14.96 12.37
CA LEU A 112 9.20 16.15 12.13
C LEU A 112 9.58 16.89 10.85
N ARG A 113 10.88 17.12 10.61
CA ARG A 113 11.42 17.75 9.40
C ARG A 113 11.02 17.02 8.10
N ARG A 114 10.80 15.70 8.18
CA ARG A 114 10.45 14.85 7.02
C ARG A 114 8.94 14.77 6.78
N THR A 115 8.14 14.81 7.86
CA THR A 115 6.69 14.62 7.81
C THR A 115 5.89 15.93 7.70
N ILE A 116 6.21 16.93 8.52
CA ILE A 116 5.45 18.19 8.58
C ILE A 116 5.91 19.11 7.44
N ARG A 117 4.94 19.72 6.74
CA ARG A 117 5.17 20.58 5.56
C ARG A 117 4.29 21.81 5.62
N TYR A 118 4.90 22.99 5.68
CA TYR A 118 4.19 24.28 5.76
C TYR A 118 3.04 24.37 4.72
N PRO A 119 1.76 24.46 5.15
CA PRO A 119 0.65 24.49 4.21
C PRO A 119 0.70 25.71 3.30
N THR A 120 0.46 25.52 2.00
CA THR A 120 0.59 26.59 0.99
C THR A 120 -0.32 27.79 1.24
N GLN A 121 -1.50 27.57 1.85
CA GLN A 121 -2.39 28.65 2.29
C GLN A 121 -1.79 29.47 3.43
N ALA A 122 -1.21 28.79 4.43
CA ALA A 122 -0.57 29.43 5.58
C ALA A 122 0.70 30.19 5.15
N LEU A 123 1.50 29.61 4.26
CA LEU A 123 2.71 30.21 3.72
C LEU A 123 2.41 31.52 2.96
N ARG A 124 1.35 31.53 2.12
CA ARG A 124 0.88 32.72 1.39
C ARG A 124 0.30 33.80 2.30
N ALA A 125 -0.27 33.42 3.44
CA ALA A 125 -0.82 34.32 4.43
C ALA A 125 0.17 34.71 5.55
N GLN A 126 1.43 34.24 5.45
CA GLN A 126 2.48 34.40 6.48
C GLN A 126 1.97 34.02 7.89
N ALA A 127 1.14 32.97 7.95
CA ALA A 127 0.46 32.53 9.16
C ALA A 127 1.40 31.69 10.03
N GLU A 128 2.01 32.32 11.02
CA GLU A 128 2.92 31.71 12.00
C GLU A 128 2.22 31.40 13.34
N GLY A 129 2.91 30.65 14.21
CA GLY A 129 2.50 30.45 15.59
C GLY A 129 3.05 29.15 16.20
N LYS A 130 2.49 28.75 17.34
CA LYS A 130 2.78 27.47 17.99
C LYS A 130 1.50 26.66 18.20
N ILE A 131 1.62 25.34 18.21
CA ILE A 131 0.56 24.40 18.60
C ILE A 131 1.14 23.49 19.67
N THR A 132 0.60 23.52 20.89
CA THR A 132 0.97 22.60 21.98
C THR A 132 -0.08 21.52 22.10
N MET A 133 0.34 20.27 21.86
CA MET A 133 -0.51 19.09 21.90
C MET A 133 -0.13 18.22 23.10
N ARG A 134 -1.13 17.85 23.90
CA ARG A 134 -1.00 16.84 24.95
C ARG A 134 -1.34 15.47 24.36
N LEU A 135 -0.48 14.49 24.56
CA LEU A 135 -0.64 13.12 24.08
C LEU A 135 -0.64 12.14 25.24
N THR A 136 -1.53 11.14 25.17
CA THR A 136 -1.47 9.98 26.06
C THR A 136 -0.76 8.84 25.33
N ILE A 137 0.32 8.34 25.92
CA ILE A 137 1.08 7.19 25.42
C ILE A 137 0.65 5.96 26.21
N ASN A 138 0.13 4.95 25.52
CA ASN A 138 -0.31 3.71 26.13
C ASN A 138 0.88 2.80 26.57
N THR A 139 0.58 1.62 27.09
CA THR A 139 1.61 0.68 27.56
C THR A 139 2.49 0.11 26.44
N THR A 140 1.97 0.03 25.21
CA THR A 140 2.71 -0.45 24.03
C THR A 140 3.50 0.64 23.29
N GLY A 141 3.61 1.84 23.87
CA GLY A 141 4.39 2.94 23.29
C GLY A 141 3.69 3.67 22.13
N GLN A 142 2.39 3.48 21.97
CA GLN A 142 1.58 4.12 20.93
C GLN A 142 0.79 5.30 21.50
N VAL A 143 0.67 6.38 20.72
CA VAL A 143 -0.18 7.52 21.06
C VAL A 143 -1.65 7.10 20.92
N SER A 144 -2.37 7.05 22.05
CA SER A 144 -3.77 6.62 22.12
C SER A 144 -4.77 7.78 22.14
N ASN A 145 -4.39 8.93 22.72
CA ASN A 145 -5.20 10.15 22.75
C ASN A 145 -4.35 11.38 22.43
N LEU A 146 -5.00 12.42 21.88
CA LEU A 146 -4.40 13.71 21.52
C LEU A 146 -5.38 14.86 21.78
N GLU A 147 -4.91 15.88 22.48
CA GLU A 147 -5.66 17.08 22.89
C GLU A 147 -4.87 18.35 22.53
N GLU A 148 -5.52 19.34 21.92
CA GLU A 148 -4.92 20.67 21.69
C GLU A 148 -5.01 21.49 22.98
N VAL A 149 -3.88 21.77 23.62
CA VAL A 149 -3.79 22.52 24.89
C VAL A 149 -3.64 24.01 24.64
N GLU A 150 -2.82 24.37 23.64
CA GLU A 150 -2.53 25.76 23.29
C GLU A 150 -2.36 25.89 21.78
N ASN A 151 -2.84 26.99 21.20
CA ASN A 151 -2.68 27.27 19.78
C ASN A 151 -2.54 28.79 19.57
N THR A 152 -1.31 29.26 19.38
CA THR A 152 -0.99 30.68 19.18
C THR A 152 -1.28 31.14 17.73
N ILE A 153 -1.61 30.24 16.82
CA ILE A 153 -1.92 30.59 15.42
C ILE A 153 -3.27 31.32 15.39
N PRO A 154 -3.38 32.54 14.81
CA PRO A 154 -4.62 33.32 14.83
C PRO A 154 -5.82 32.53 14.31
N ALA A 155 -6.95 32.58 15.02
CA ALA A 155 -8.06 31.64 14.83
C ALA A 155 -8.61 31.60 13.39
N GLY A 156 -8.63 32.74 12.69
CA GLY A 156 -9.05 32.90 11.30
C GLY A 156 -7.92 32.84 10.26
N ALA A 157 -6.69 32.48 10.64
CA ALA A 157 -5.57 32.43 9.70
C ALA A 157 -5.73 31.32 8.65
N ALA A 158 -5.45 31.65 7.38
CA ALA A 158 -5.54 30.70 6.27
C ALA A 158 -4.61 29.50 6.52
N GLY A 159 -5.10 28.29 6.25
CA GLY A 159 -4.35 27.05 6.48
C GLY A 159 -4.18 26.61 7.95
N ARG A 160 -4.69 27.35 8.96
CA ARG A 160 -4.60 26.94 10.39
C ARG A 160 -5.11 25.52 10.63
N ALA A 161 -6.26 25.16 10.04
CA ALA A 161 -6.83 23.82 10.16
C ALA A 161 -5.91 22.71 9.60
N GLU A 162 -5.18 22.98 8.52
CA GLU A 162 -4.21 22.03 7.95
C GLU A 162 -2.90 21.97 8.76
N MET A 163 -2.48 23.07 9.40
CA MET A 163 -1.34 23.05 10.34
C MET A 163 -1.64 22.15 11.56
N VAL A 164 -2.84 22.31 12.16
CA VAL A 164 -3.33 21.44 13.24
C VAL A 164 -3.44 19.99 12.78
N ARG A 165 -4.08 19.75 11.62
CA ARG A 165 -4.28 18.41 11.05
C ARG A 165 -2.96 17.68 10.80
N GLN A 166 -1.93 18.37 10.27
CA GLN A 166 -0.62 17.76 10.06
C GLN A 166 0.06 17.38 11.38
N VAL A 167 0.03 18.25 12.40
CA VAL A 167 0.58 17.95 13.72
C VAL A 167 -0.11 16.72 14.33
N VAL A 168 -1.44 16.66 14.29
CA VAL A 168 -2.21 15.50 14.78
C VAL A 168 -1.86 14.22 14.00
N VAL A 169 -1.70 14.27 12.68
CA VAL A 169 -1.29 13.11 11.87
C VAL A 169 0.12 12.65 12.20
N ALA A 170 1.08 13.57 12.35
CA ALA A 170 2.45 13.24 12.71
C ALA A 170 2.54 12.61 14.11
N LEU A 171 1.88 13.21 15.10
CA LEU A 171 1.85 12.72 16.48
C LEU A 171 1.26 11.31 16.60
N ARG A 172 0.18 10.98 15.87
CA ARG A 172 -0.43 9.63 15.89
C ARG A 172 0.51 8.53 15.37
N GLN A 173 1.45 8.89 14.50
CA GLN A 173 2.41 7.94 13.94
C GLN A 173 3.61 7.68 14.87
N LEU A 174 3.92 8.59 15.81
CA LEU A 174 5.04 8.44 16.75
C LEU A 174 5.00 7.13 17.52
N ARG A 175 6.18 6.58 17.81
CA ARG A 175 6.38 5.38 18.62
C ARG A 175 7.38 5.67 19.71
N PHE A 176 6.98 5.36 20.94
CA PHE A 176 7.75 5.53 22.16
C PHE A 176 8.11 4.16 22.74
N GLU A 177 9.03 4.12 23.69
CA GLU A 177 9.35 2.91 24.44
C GLU A 177 8.10 2.33 25.15
N ALA A 178 8.05 1.02 25.37
CA ALA A 178 7.00 0.39 26.19
C ALA A 178 7.16 0.79 27.67
N GLY A 179 6.07 0.85 28.43
CA GLY A 179 6.11 1.33 29.82
C GLY A 179 4.73 1.50 30.47
N PRO A 180 4.61 2.25 31.58
CA PRO A 180 3.31 2.64 32.12
C PRO A 180 2.56 3.57 31.15
N VAL A 181 1.27 3.77 31.35
CA VAL A 181 0.54 4.86 30.65
C VAL A 181 1.10 6.18 31.15
N THR A 182 1.49 7.08 30.23
CA THR A 182 1.96 8.42 30.57
C THR A 182 1.32 9.48 29.67
N THR A 183 1.43 10.74 30.08
CA THR A 183 0.95 11.89 29.32
C THR A 183 2.10 12.88 29.12
N GLU A 184 2.32 13.31 27.88
CA GLU A 184 3.37 14.26 27.52
C GLU A 184 2.80 15.44 26.73
N GLU A 185 3.47 16.59 26.77
CA GLU A 185 3.09 17.79 26.03
C GLU A 185 4.20 18.12 25.02
N LEU A 186 3.84 18.31 23.75
CA LEU A 186 4.76 18.62 22.66
C LEU A 186 4.32 19.88 21.92
N THR A 187 5.22 20.86 21.83
CA THR A 187 5.00 22.15 21.16
C THR A 187 5.62 22.17 19.78
N PHE A 188 4.82 22.53 18.78
CA PHE A 188 5.15 22.60 17.36
C PHE A 188 5.16 24.06 16.91
N GLY A 189 6.32 24.58 16.52
CA GLY A 189 6.45 25.93 15.98
C GLY A 189 6.33 25.95 14.45
N TYR A 190 5.37 26.70 13.93
CA TYR A 190 5.36 27.14 12.52
C TYR A 190 5.95 28.54 12.47
N LYS A 191 7.13 28.68 11.86
CA LYS A 191 7.80 29.95 11.62
C LYS A 191 8.06 30.17 10.14
N PHE A 192 7.92 31.41 9.70
CA PHE A 192 8.41 31.88 8.41
C PHE A 192 9.94 32.11 8.50
N LEU A 193 10.62 32.05 7.37
CA LEU A 193 12.08 32.24 7.23
C LEU A 193 12.37 33.16 6.04
#